data_AF-A0A8G1RXY4-F1
#
_entry.id   AF-A0A8G1RXY4-F1
#
_cell.length_a   1.000
_cell.length_b   1.000
_cell.length_c   1.000
_cell.angle_alpha   90.00
_cell.angle_beta   90.00
_cell.angle_gamma   90.00
#
_symmetry.space_group_name_H-M   'P 1'
#
loop_
_entity.id
_entity.type
_entity.pdbx_description
1 polymer ?
#
loop_
_entity_poly.entity_id
_entity_poly.type
_entity_poly.pdbx_seq_one_letter_code
_entity_poly.pdbx_strand_id
1 'polypeptide(L)'
;MPSPLPLYKVWHIESDNRRASVVNDPWLYGTDSPDVTRCLYQCYMYAVLNDDPEANHYSLPMAFAPIFDAHTAELVEIERLPRGAGAELDQETVPWDAVEPVEYGERLLGKPYFRQDLKPLHTVREGPVLHNVFYDGRLLFHRVSMSEMTAPYGDPRAPYRRKQAFDLGDTGFGLTSNTLALGCDCLGQIAYFDGIRTTGTGEPVEMKNVICMHEVDEGIGWKHTNMRNRTLVIQCTATVMNYEYILAFVLDQAANLHVEVKATGIMSTMPIARHTSSPWGTVVAPGVLAVNHQHLLNLRIDPALDGTGNTVVYNDVLPVRDDPTLDDPQGCAFRRTTTAISQPGGYELNLAASRTYRIINPNRTNAISGEPVGYRLHASPSQMLIMGPETFNSRRGRFTTKPIWDTDYRDEELYAAGEFTN
;
A
#
# COMPACT_ATOMS: atom_id res chain seq x y z
N MET A 1 10.96 -45.75 23.34
CA MET A 1 11.18 -44.29 23.24
C MET A 1 9.80 -43.65 23.16
N PRO A 2 9.50 -42.60 23.95
CA PRO A 2 8.23 -41.89 23.80
C PRO A 2 8.20 -41.18 22.44
N SER A 3 7.06 -41.23 21.74
CA SER A 3 6.89 -40.44 20.52
C SER A 3 6.91 -38.96 20.86
N PRO A 4 7.45 -38.07 19.99
CA PRO A 4 7.29 -36.64 20.19
C PRO A 4 5.79 -36.32 20.20
N LEU A 5 5.31 -35.79 21.33
CA LEU A 5 4.03 -35.10 21.37
C LEU A 5 4.12 -33.93 20.40
N PRO A 6 3.12 -33.69 19.53
CA PRO A 6 3.17 -32.55 18.64
C PRO A 6 3.20 -31.25 19.45
N LEU A 7 4.24 -30.44 19.23
CA LEU A 7 4.51 -29.20 19.98
C LEU A 7 3.35 -28.19 19.97
N TYR A 8 2.41 -28.31 19.01
CA TYR A 8 1.19 -27.50 18.97
C TYR A 8 0.17 -27.81 20.09
N LYS A 9 0.30 -28.91 20.84
CA LYS A 9 -0.63 -29.28 21.94
C LYS A 9 -0.23 -28.78 23.33
N VAL A 10 0.85 -28.00 23.46
CA VAL A 10 1.36 -27.56 24.78
C VAL A 10 0.60 -26.36 25.35
N TRP A 11 -0.19 -25.67 24.54
CA TRP A 11 -0.92 -24.45 24.92
C TRP A 11 -2.38 -24.74 25.29
N HIS A 12 -2.63 -25.02 26.56
CA HIS A 12 -3.99 -25.09 27.09
C HIS A 12 -4.58 -23.68 27.22
N ILE A 13 -5.57 -23.35 26.37
CA ILE A 13 -6.49 -22.25 26.65
C ILE A 13 -7.56 -22.80 27.60
N GLU A 14 -7.40 -22.52 28.89
CA GLU A 14 -8.47 -22.73 29.88
C GLU A 14 -9.48 -21.58 29.75
N SER A 15 -10.57 -21.82 29.01
CA SER A 15 -11.67 -20.87 28.85
C SER A 15 -12.94 -21.38 29.54
N ASP A 16 -13.41 -20.64 30.54
CA ASP A 16 -14.68 -20.91 31.23
C ASP A 16 -15.85 -20.94 30.23
N ASN A 17 -16.34 -22.14 29.91
CA ASN A 17 -17.49 -22.42 29.06
C ASN A 17 -17.50 -21.82 27.63
N ARG A 18 -16.39 -21.28 27.14
CA ARG A 18 -16.26 -20.82 25.73
C ARG A 18 -15.38 -21.80 24.95
N ARG A 19 -15.82 -22.19 23.75
CA ARG A 19 -14.93 -22.89 22.80
C ARG A 19 -13.85 -21.91 22.35
N ALA A 20 -12.59 -22.32 22.47
CA ALA A 20 -11.46 -21.55 22.00
C ALA A 20 -10.73 -22.30 20.89
N SER A 21 -10.27 -21.57 19.89
CA SER A 21 -9.40 -22.05 18.82
C SER A 21 -8.21 -21.12 18.65
N VAL A 22 -7.21 -21.57 17.88
CA VAL A 22 -6.00 -20.82 17.56
C VAL A 22 -5.94 -20.67 16.05
N VAL A 23 -5.74 -19.44 15.59
CA VAL A 23 -5.59 -19.05 14.19
C VAL A 23 -4.18 -18.51 13.98
N ASN A 24 -3.65 -18.56 12.76
CA ASN A 24 -2.35 -18.01 12.43
C ASN A 24 -2.36 -17.26 11.11
N ASP A 25 -1.64 -16.13 11.09
CA ASP A 25 -1.34 -15.37 9.89
C ASP A 25 0.12 -15.63 9.47
N PRO A 26 0.37 -16.36 8.36
CA PRO A 26 1.71 -16.61 7.86
C PRO A 26 2.25 -15.35 7.17
N TRP A 27 3.03 -14.55 7.90
CA TRP A 27 3.73 -13.39 7.34
C TRP A 27 5.00 -13.80 6.62
N LEU A 28 5.33 -13.06 5.56
CA LEU A 28 6.64 -13.12 4.93
C LEU A 28 7.73 -12.81 5.97
N TYR A 29 8.84 -13.53 5.94
CA TYR A 29 9.84 -13.45 7.00
C TYR A 29 10.50 -12.08 7.13
N GLY A 30 10.60 -11.32 6.03
CA GLY A 30 11.34 -10.06 5.99
C GLY A 30 12.86 -10.29 6.03
N THR A 31 13.62 -9.26 6.42
CA THR A 31 15.10 -9.33 6.37
C THR A 31 15.73 -8.55 7.51
N ASP A 32 16.44 -9.24 8.40
CA ASP A 32 17.34 -8.65 9.41
C ASP A 32 18.76 -9.21 9.38
N SER A 33 19.05 -10.17 8.49
CA SER A 33 20.37 -10.77 8.26
C SER A 33 20.56 -11.05 6.76
N PRO A 34 21.79 -10.88 6.20
CA PRO A 34 22.09 -11.22 4.82
C PRO A 34 22.29 -12.73 4.61
N ASP A 35 22.40 -13.52 5.69
CA ASP A 35 22.71 -14.96 5.62
C ASP A 35 21.45 -15.83 5.43
N VAL A 36 20.26 -15.24 5.54
CA VAL A 36 18.98 -15.94 5.36
C VAL A 36 18.69 -16.08 3.86
N THR A 37 18.85 -17.30 3.36
CA THR A 37 18.66 -17.68 1.95
C THR A 37 17.48 -18.64 1.73
N ARG A 38 16.80 -19.03 2.81
CA ARG A 38 15.60 -19.87 2.79
C ARG A 38 14.37 -18.99 2.68
N CYS A 39 13.39 -19.41 1.87
CA CYS A 39 12.06 -18.81 1.93
C CYS A 39 11.37 -19.29 3.22
N LEU A 40 11.13 -18.36 4.15
CA LEU A 40 10.56 -18.63 5.47
C LEU A 40 9.23 -17.87 5.62
N TYR A 41 8.33 -18.42 6.44
CA TYR A 41 7.13 -17.73 6.92
C TYR A 41 7.16 -17.61 8.44
N GLN A 42 6.87 -16.41 8.95
CA GLN A 42 6.66 -16.13 10.36
C GLN A 42 5.15 -16.19 10.64
N CYS A 43 4.68 -17.24 11.30
CA CYS A 43 3.27 -17.38 11.66
C CYS A 43 2.98 -16.59 12.95
N TYR A 44 2.33 -15.43 12.84
CA TYR A 44 1.79 -14.74 14.01
C TYR A 44 0.54 -15.46 14.49
N MET A 45 0.49 -15.76 15.79
CA MET A 45 -0.53 -16.63 16.38
C MET A 45 -1.57 -15.81 17.14
N TYR A 46 -2.84 -16.19 17.01
CA TYR A 46 -3.99 -15.48 17.56
C TYR A 46 -5.00 -16.45 18.17
N ALA A 47 -5.69 -16.04 19.21
CA ALA A 47 -6.79 -16.81 19.81
C ALA A 47 -8.16 -16.37 19.27
N VAL A 48 -9.12 -17.29 19.22
CA VAL A 48 -10.53 -17.01 18.95
C VAL A 48 -11.35 -17.70 20.03
N LEU A 49 -12.38 -17.04 20.57
CA LEU A 49 -13.13 -17.49 21.76
C LEU A 49 -14.59 -17.83 21.49
N ASN A 50 -14.95 -17.98 20.22
CA ASN A 50 -16.27 -18.38 19.78
C ASN A 50 -16.18 -19.20 18.49
N ASP A 51 -17.32 -19.71 18.02
CA ASP A 51 -17.41 -20.59 16.85
C ASP A 51 -17.77 -19.85 15.55
N ASP A 52 -17.85 -18.51 15.54
CA ASP A 52 -18.16 -17.79 14.31
C ASP A 52 -16.91 -17.71 13.41
N PRO A 53 -16.99 -18.09 12.12
CA PRO A 53 -15.84 -18.08 11.23
C PRO A 53 -15.29 -16.68 10.93
N GLU A 54 -16.12 -15.62 11.12
CA GLU A 54 -15.73 -14.22 10.90
C GLU A 54 -15.20 -13.54 12.19
N ALA A 55 -14.83 -14.33 13.20
CA ALA A 55 -14.35 -13.82 14.48
C ALA A 55 -12.98 -13.14 14.37
N ASN A 56 -12.84 -11.98 15.02
CA ASN A 56 -11.66 -11.13 14.93
C ASN A 56 -10.51 -11.65 15.80
N HIS A 57 -9.75 -12.59 15.24
CA HIS A 57 -8.56 -13.14 15.86
C HIS A 57 -7.50 -12.06 16.16
N TYR A 58 -7.39 -10.98 15.37
CA TYR A 58 -6.48 -9.85 15.66
C TYR A 58 -6.78 -9.11 16.97
N SER A 59 -7.98 -9.29 17.55
CA SER A 59 -8.28 -8.78 18.89
C SER A 59 -7.56 -9.55 20.02
N LEU A 60 -6.91 -10.69 19.73
CA LEU A 60 -6.32 -11.60 20.72
C LEU A 60 -4.95 -12.19 20.28
N PRO A 61 -3.91 -11.34 20.07
CA PRO A 61 -2.57 -11.82 19.75
C PRO A 61 -1.94 -12.67 20.87
N MET A 62 -1.36 -13.81 20.51
CA MET A 62 -0.65 -14.71 21.42
C MET A 62 0.83 -14.33 21.56
N ALA A 63 1.50 -14.85 22.60
CA ALA A 63 2.88 -14.49 22.94
C ALA A 63 3.98 -15.32 22.23
N PHE A 64 3.70 -15.92 21.08
CA PHE A 64 4.66 -16.70 20.30
C PHE A 64 4.35 -16.67 18.80
N ALA A 65 5.39 -16.88 17.97
CA ALA A 65 5.28 -16.93 16.52
C ALA A 65 6.21 -18.02 15.95
N PRO A 66 5.67 -19.18 15.52
CA PRO A 66 6.44 -20.21 14.83
C PRO A 66 7.00 -19.74 13.48
N ILE A 67 8.18 -20.21 13.11
CA ILE A 67 8.80 -20.00 11.80
C ILE A 67 8.78 -21.33 11.04
N PHE A 68 8.26 -21.31 9.82
CA PHE A 68 8.23 -22.47 8.92
C PHE A 68 9.04 -22.22 7.65
N ASP A 69 9.61 -23.29 7.11
CA ASP A 69 10.14 -23.29 5.74
C ASP A 69 8.99 -23.34 4.73
N ALA A 70 8.98 -22.40 3.78
CA ALA A 70 7.91 -22.29 2.78
C ALA A 70 7.85 -23.48 1.81
N HIS A 71 8.96 -24.20 1.61
CA HIS A 71 9.05 -25.30 0.65
C HIS A 71 8.91 -26.67 1.32
N THR A 72 9.54 -26.89 2.48
CA THR A 72 9.44 -28.19 3.19
C THR A 72 8.27 -28.27 4.17
N ALA A 73 7.64 -27.13 4.50
CA ALA A 73 6.65 -26.99 5.57
C ALA A 73 7.15 -27.45 6.96
N GLU A 74 8.47 -27.55 7.15
CA GLU A 74 9.09 -27.92 8.42
C GLU A 74 9.12 -26.73 9.37
N LEU A 75 8.81 -26.99 10.65
CA LEU A 75 8.99 -26.05 11.73
C LEU A 75 10.49 -25.82 11.96
N VAL A 76 10.94 -24.58 11.78
CA VAL A 76 12.34 -24.17 11.98
C VAL A 76 12.57 -23.75 13.42
N GLU A 77 11.71 -22.89 13.97
CA GLU A 77 11.85 -22.30 15.30
C GLU A 77 10.49 -21.85 15.85
N ILE A 78 10.37 -21.64 17.16
CA ILE A 78 9.25 -20.92 17.77
C ILE A 78 9.81 -19.75 18.57
N GLU A 79 9.68 -18.54 18.02
CA GLU A 79 10.08 -17.32 18.72
C GLU A 79 9.00 -16.92 19.74
N ARG A 80 9.42 -16.45 20.91
CA ARG A 80 8.53 -15.80 21.89
C ARG A 80 8.42 -14.30 21.58
N LEU A 81 7.23 -13.75 21.82
CA LEU A 81 6.91 -12.36 21.54
C LEU A 81 6.96 -11.52 22.83
N PRO A 82 7.68 -10.38 22.85
CA PRO A 82 7.80 -9.56 24.06
C PRO A 82 6.50 -8.79 24.34
N ARG A 83 6.02 -8.93 25.57
CA ARG A 83 4.80 -8.26 26.08
C ARG A 83 5.07 -7.01 26.92
N GLY A 84 6.31 -6.83 27.40
CA GLY A 84 6.72 -5.65 28.15
C GLY A 84 6.94 -4.41 27.27
N ALA A 85 7.32 -3.28 27.90
CA ALA A 85 7.69 -2.07 27.17
C ALA A 85 9.06 -2.19 26.47
N GLY A 86 9.96 -3.04 26.97
CA GLY A 86 11.23 -3.38 26.36
C GLY A 86 11.20 -4.70 25.58
N ALA A 87 12.38 -5.23 25.26
CA ALA A 87 12.57 -6.47 24.49
C ALA A 87 12.60 -7.73 25.38
N GLU A 88 12.28 -7.61 26.67
CA GLU A 88 12.31 -8.72 27.61
C GLU A 88 11.21 -9.75 27.27
N LEU A 89 11.60 -11.03 27.31
CA LEU A 89 10.69 -12.15 27.17
C LEU A 89 10.26 -12.64 28.55
N ASP A 90 9.00 -13.04 28.69
CA ASP A 90 8.52 -13.72 29.90
C ASP A 90 9.27 -15.04 30.08
N GLN A 91 9.81 -15.26 31.28
CA GLN A 91 10.62 -16.45 31.59
C GLN A 91 9.78 -17.74 31.49
N GLU A 92 8.53 -17.70 31.93
CA GLU A 92 7.60 -18.83 31.92
C GLU A 92 6.27 -18.51 31.22
N THR A 93 5.58 -19.55 30.77
CA THR A 93 4.28 -19.46 30.11
C THR A 93 3.19 -19.34 31.17
N VAL A 94 2.64 -18.14 31.36
CA VAL A 94 1.55 -17.91 32.31
C VAL A 94 0.17 -18.21 31.69
N PRO A 95 -0.84 -18.59 32.49
CA PRO A 95 -2.22 -18.69 32.01
C PRO A 95 -2.68 -17.40 31.32
N TRP A 96 -3.46 -17.55 30.26
CA TRP A 96 -3.97 -16.42 29.49
C TRP A 96 -5.20 -15.79 30.19
N ASP A 97 -5.14 -14.49 30.45
CA ASP A 97 -6.17 -13.72 31.17
C ASP A 97 -7.25 -13.23 30.19
N ALA A 98 -8.39 -13.90 30.20
CA ALA A 98 -9.44 -13.75 29.20
C ALA A 98 -9.99 -12.33 29.08
N VAL A 99 -10.22 -11.88 27.84
CA VAL A 99 -10.86 -10.61 27.50
C VAL A 99 -12.02 -10.83 26.52
N GLU A 100 -12.87 -9.83 26.37
CA GLU A 100 -13.93 -9.81 25.37
C GLU A 100 -13.35 -9.45 23.98
N PRO A 101 -13.64 -10.23 22.92
CA PRO A 101 -13.16 -9.95 21.56
C PRO A 101 -13.92 -8.77 20.93
N VAL A 102 -13.35 -8.19 19.87
CA VAL A 102 -13.92 -7.03 19.16
C VAL A 102 -14.28 -7.41 17.73
N GLU A 103 -15.55 -7.76 17.47
CA GLU A 103 -15.98 -8.42 16.24
C GLU A 103 -16.38 -7.46 15.09
N TYR A 104 -16.29 -7.94 13.84
CA TYR A 104 -16.63 -7.16 12.62
C TYR A 104 -17.52 -7.90 11.59
N GLY A 105 -17.67 -9.23 11.67
CA GLY A 105 -18.28 -10.04 10.61
C GLY A 105 -19.73 -9.69 10.28
N GLU A 106 -20.07 -9.58 8.98
CA GLU A 106 -21.41 -9.17 8.52
C GLU A 106 -22.54 -10.06 9.07
N ARG A 107 -22.29 -11.35 9.30
CA ARG A 107 -23.32 -12.27 9.84
C ARG A 107 -23.69 -11.98 11.30
N LEU A 108 -22.85 -11.24 12.01
CA LEU A 108 -23.09 -10.68 13.34
C LEU A 108 -23.85 -9.34 13.27
N LEU A 109 -24.15 -8.83 12.05
CA LEU A 109 -24.68 -7.49 11.74
C LEU A 109 -25.96 -7.50 10.84
N GLY A 110 -25.99 -8.27 9.74
CA GLY A 110 -27.17 -8.92 9.10
C GLY A 110 -27.96 -8.26 7.94
N LYS A 111 -27.93 -8.86 6.71
CA LYS A 111 -29.02 -9.07 5.67
C LYS A 111 -28.44 -9.48 4.27
N PRO A 112 -29.20 -10.03 3.26
CA PRO A 112 -28.54 -10.61 2.05
C PRO A 112 -29.22 -10.59 0.62
N TYR A 113 -28.39 -10.73 -0.46
CA TYR A 113 -28.53 -11.51 -1.75
C TYR A 113 -28.33 -10.87 -3.17
N PHE A 114 -27.85 -11.69 -4.15
CA PHE A 114 -27.08 -11.38 -5.39
C PHE A 114 -27.68 -11.86 -6.76
N ARG A 115 -27.15 -11.36 -7.92
CA ARG A 115 -26.91 -12.02 -9.27
C ARG A 115 -26.28 -11.03 -10.31
N GLN A 116 -25.80 -11.35 -11.53
CA GLN A 116 -24.85 -12.38 -12.06
C GLN A 116 -24.65 -12.25 -13.63
N ASP A 117 -23.58 -11.59 -14.16
CA ASP A 117 -23.01 -11.83 -15.53
C ASP A 117 -21.79 -10.96 -16.00
N LEU A 118 -20.69 -11.62 -16.46
CA LEU A 118 -19.58 -11.18 -17.38
C LEU A 118 -18.62 -10.02 -16.94
N LYS A 119 -17.33 -9.86 -17.33
CA LYS A 119 -16.27 -10.70 -17.99
C LYS A 119 -14.82 -10.11 -17.77
N PRO A 120 -13.67 -10.76 -18.15
CA PRO A 120 -12.32 -10.35 -17.69
C PRO A 120 -11.46 -9.26 -18.40
N LEU A 121 -10.55 -8.66 -17.61
CA LEU A 121 -9.32 -7.89 -17.92
C LEU A 121 -8.19 -8.30 -16.94
N HIS A 122 -6.98 -8.66 -17.40
CA HIS A 122 -5.99 -9.34 -16.52
C HIS A 122 -4.74 -8.52 -16.16
N THR A 123 -4.44 -8.40 -14.87
CA THR A 123 -3.13 -8.00 -14.30
C THR A 123 -2.96 -8.61 -12.90
N VAL A 124 -1.79 -9.20 -12.60
CA VAL A 124 -1.62 -10.09 -11.42
C VAL A 124 -0.87 -9.42 -10.24
N ARG A 125 0.13 -8.58 -10.50
CA ARG A 125 0.93 -7.92 -9.45
C ARG A 125 0.40 -6.55 -9.02
N GLU A 126 -0.04 -5.74 -9.98
CA GLU A 126 -0.18 -4.28 -9.78
C GLU A 126 -1.62 -3.80 -9.50
N GLY A 127 -2.60 -4.70 -9.54
CA GLY A 127 -3.99 -4.29 -9.71
C GLY A 127 -4.20 -3.66 -11.10
N PRO A 128 -5.13 -2.70 -11.29
CA PRO A 128 -5.36 -2.08 -12.59
C PRO A 128 -4.10 -1.38 -13.14
N VAL A 129 -3.88 -1.48 -14.44
CA VAL A 129 -2.81 -0.77 -15.16
C VAL A 129 -3.44 -0.04 -16.35
N LEU A 130 -3.20 1.27 -16.42
CA LEU A 130 -3.66 2.08 -17.55
C LEU A 130 -2.60 2.09 -18.63
N HIS A 131 -2.99 1.78 -19.87
CA HIS A 131 -2.12 1.82 -21.04
C HIS A 131 -2.67 2.80 -22.08
N ASN A 132 -1.76 3.50 -22.77
CA ASN A 132 -2.07 4.44 -23.85
C ASN A 132 -3.18 5.43 -23.47
N VAL A 133 -2.94 6.22 -22.42
CA VAL A 133 -3.89 7.21 -21.90
C VAL A 133 -3.91 8.42 -22.83
N PHE A 134 -5.02 8.62 -23.53
CA PHE A 134 -5.25 9.76 -24.42
C PHE A 134 -6.26 10.75 -23.82
N TYR A 135 -6.10 12.02 -24.13
CA TYR A 135 -7.11 13.06 -23.94
C TYR A 135 -7.19 13.93 -25.20
N ASP A 136 -8.42 14.17 -25.69
CA ASP A 136 -8.67 14.95 -26.93
C ASP A 136 -7.78 14.53 -28.12
N GLY A 137 -7.66 13.21 -28.33
CA GLY A 137 -6.84 12.61 -29.39
C GLY A 137 -5.31 12.72 -29.18
N ARG A 138 -4.84 13.28 -28.06
CA ARG A 138 -3.42 13.48 -27.75
C ARG A 138 -2.96 12.54 -26.64
N LEU A 139 -1.80 11.92 -26.83
CA LEU A 139 -1.25 10.96 -25.87
C LEU A 139 -0.72 11.72 -24.64
N LEU A 140 -1.02 11.20 -23.45
CA LEU A 140 -0.54 11.71 -22.16
C LEU A 140 0.51 10.76 -21.57
N PHE A 141 0.13 9.49 -21.41
CA PHE A 141 0.94 8.45 -20.76
C PHE A 141 0.91 7.16 -21.58
N HIS A 142 2.06 6.53 -21.75
CA HIS A 142 2.13 5.19 -22.33
C HIS A 142 1.62 4.13 -21.34
N ARG A 143 1.97 4.26 -20.06
CA ARG A 143 1.62 3.33 -18.98
C ARG A 143 1.52 4.05 -17.64
N VAL A 144 0.54 3.70 -16.82
CA VAL A 144 0.45 4.12 -15.41
C VAL A 144 0.04 2.93 -14.55
N SER A 145 0.78 2.65 -13.46
CA SER A 145 0.46 1.59 -12.51
C SER A 145 0.90 1.92 -11.08
N MET A 146 0.30 1.24 -10.10
CA MET A 146 0.94 1.07 -8.81
C MET A 146 2.09 0.07 -9.00
N SER A 147 3.32 0.49 -8.72
CA SER A 147 4.55 -0.26 -8.97
C SER A 147 4.98 -1.08 -7.77
N GLU A 148 4.87 -0.49 -6.58
CA GLU A 148 5.14 -1.17 -5.31
C GLU A 148 4.47 -0.42 -4.15
N MET A 149 4.26 -1.12 -3.04
CA MET A 149 3.89 -0.52 -1.76
C MET A 149 4.62 -1.26 -0.65
N THR A 150 5.25 -0.55 0.28
CA THR A 150 5.86 -1.18 1.44
C THR A 150 5.28 -0.68 2.76
N ALA A 151 5.06 -1.62 3.69
CA ALA A 151 4.51 -1.40 5.01
C ALA A 151 5.55 -1.68 6.13
N PRO A 152 6.54 -0.79 6.35
CA PRO A 152 7.58 -0.99 7.35
C PRO A 152 7.09 -0.63 8.77
N TYR A 153 7.34 -1.53 9.72
CA TYR A 153 6.92 -1.39 11.13
C TYR A 153 8.01 -0.82 12.03
N GLY A 154 7.63 0.10 12.91
CA GLY A 154 8.52 0.87 13.79
C GLY A 154 8.74 0.30 15.18
N ASP A 155 8.43 -0.98 15.44
CA ASP A 155 8.73 -1.64 16.72
C ASP A 155 10.12 -2.32 16.64
N PRO A 156 11.11 -1.87 17.43
CA PRO A 156 12.49 -2.36 17.34
C PRO A 156 12.67 -3.77 17.93
N ARG A 157 11.66 -4.31 18.62
CA ARG A 157 11.76 -5.60 19.31
C ARG A 157 11.68 -6.75 18.30
N ALA A 158 12.36 -7.86 18.60
CA ALA A 158 12.25 -9.06 17.79
C ALA A 158 10.90 -9.76 18.04
N PRO A 159 10.27 -10.37 17.02
CA PRO A 159 10.63 -10.35 15.60
C PRO A 159 10.05 -9.15 14.82
N TYR A 160 9.27 -8.27 15.46
CA TYR A 160 8.53 -7.18 14.79
C TYR A 160 9.41 -6.27 13.91
N ARG A 161 10.67 -6.06 14.30
CA ARG A 161 11.68 -5.34 13.49
C ARG A 161 11.87 -5.87 12.06
N ARG A 162 11.54 -7.15 11.78
CA ARG A 162 11.58 -7.74 10.44
C ARG A 162 10.34 -7.40 9.60
N LYS A 163 9.22 -7.01 10.22
CA LYS A 163 7.97 -6.72 9.52
C LYS A 163 8.13 -5.51 8.61
N GLN A 164 8.29 -5.82 7.33
CA GLN A 164 8.23 -4.91 6.22
C GLN A 164 7.87 -5.76 5.00
N ALA A 165 6.58 -5.76 4.68
CA ALA A 165 6.07 -6.35 3.44
C ALA A 165 6.30 -5.37 2.27
N PHE A 166 6.37 -5.91 1.07
CA PHE A 166 6.30 -5.22 -0.22
C PHE A 166 5.06 -5.74 -0.94
N ASP A 167 3.88 -5.23 -0.60
CA ASP A 167 2.63 -5.97 -0.82
C ASP A 167 2.35 -6.33 -2.28
N LEU A 168 2.85 -5.56 -3.26
CA LEU A 168 2.72 -5.92 -4.67
C LEU A 168 3.75 -6.99 -5.06
N GLY A 169 5.02 -6.86 -4.65
CA GLY A 169 6.04 -7.87 -4.96
C GLY A 169 5.93 -9.17 -4.20
N ASP A 170 5.53 -9.10 -2.94
CA ASP A 170 5.44 -10.21 -1.99
C ASP A 170 4.11 -10.98 -2.12
N THR A 171 3.01 -10.28 -2.48
CA THR A 171 1.67 -10.89 -2.53
C THR A 171 0.88 -10.61 -3.81
N GLY A 172 1.07 -9.44 -4.44
CA GLY A 172 0.41 -9.03 -5.68
C GLY A 172 -1.02 -8.53 -5.49
N PHE A 173 -1.26 -7.23 -5.70
CA PHE A 173 -2.59 -6.61 -5.60
C PHE A 173 -3.64 -7.25 -6.53
N GLY A 174 -3.23 -7.81 -7.68
CA GLY A 174 -4.13 -8.56 -8.56
C GLY A 174 -4.46 -9.96 -8.04
N LEU A 175 -3.54 -10.63 -7.33
CA LEU A 175 -3.77 -11.92 -6.66
C LEU A 175 -4.67 -11.78 -5.43
N THR A 176 -4.55 -10.66 -4.72
CA THR A 176 -5.30 -10.34 -3.50
C THR A 176 -6.56 -9.50 -3.74
N SER A 177 -6.90 -9.23 -5.01
CA SER A 177 -8.10 -8.47 -5.37
C SER A 177 -9.39 -9.18 -4.93
N ASN A 178 -10.28 -8.43 -4.28
CA ASN A 178 -11.60 -8.90 -3.87
C ASN A 178 -12.56 -9.03 -5.06
N THR A 179 -13.62 -9.83 -4.91
CA THR A 179 -14.77 -9.79 -5.82
C THR A 179 -15.71 -8.67 -5.42
N LEU A 180 -15.68 -7.56 -6.17
CA LEU A 180 -16.44 -6.35 -5.86
C LEU A 180 -17.94 -6.53 -6.16
N ALA A 181 -18.77 -6.03 -5.25
CA ALA A 181 -20.22 -6.14 -5.29
C ALA A 181 -20.90 -4.77 -5.53
N LEU A 182 -21.96 -4.80 -6.36
CA LEU A 182 -22.77 -3.62 -6.67
C LEU A 182 -23.52 -3.13 -5.42
N GLY A 183 -23.36 -1.86 -5.08
CA GLY A 183 -24.01 -1.23 -3.94
C GLY A 183 -23.33 -1.45 -2.59
N CYS A 184 -22.23 -2.23 -2.55
CA CYS A 184 -21.33 -2.32 -1.40
C CYS A 184 -20.02 -1.57 -1.70
N ASP A 185 -19.18 -2.11 -2.59
CA ASP A 185 -17.87 -1.55 -2.92
C ASP A 185 -17.93 -0.41 -3.94
N CYS A 186 -18.84 -0.54 -4.92
CA CYS A 186 -19.02 0.44 -5.99
C CYS A 186 -20.51 0.76 -6.15
N LEU A 187 -20.86 2.06 -6.15
CA LEU A 187 -22.24 2.55 -6.17
C LEU A 187 -22.54 3.35 -7.44
N GLY A 188 -23.66 3.05 -8.09
CA GLY A 188 -24.11 3.71 -9.31
C GLY A 188 -24.35 2.73 -10.46
N GLN A 189 -24.04 3.14 -11.68
CA GLN A 189 -24.01 2.25 -12.85
C GLN A 189 -22.57 1.80 -13.08
N ILE A 190 -22.30 0.53 -12.80
CA ILE A 190 -20.94 -0.03 -12.74
C ILE A 190 -20.71 -1.02 -13.88
N ALA A 191 -19.57 -0.94 -14.54
CA ALA A 191 -18.98 -2.00 -15.34
C ALA A 191 -17.95 -2.76 -14.49
N TYR A 192 -17.98 -4.09 -14.51
CA TYR A 192 -17.01 -4.92 -13.80
C TYR A 192 -16.09 -5.64 -14.78
N PHE A 193 -14.86 -5.90 -14.33
CA PHE A 193 -13.90 -6.73 -15.03
C PHE A 193 -13.40 -7.82 -14.08
N ASP A 194 -13.54 -9.07 -14.53
CA ASP A 194 -12.91 -10.23 -13.88
C ASP A 194 -11.38 -10.21 -14.12
N GLY A 195 -10.62 -11.00 -13.39
CA GLY A 195 -9.19 -11.25 -13.62
C GLY A 195 -8.91 -12.75 -13.75
N ILE A 196 -7.67 -13.12 -14.07
CA ILE A 196 -7.21 -14.51 -13.96
C ILE A 196 -5.89 -14.53 -13.22
N ARG A 197 -5.78 -15.42 -12.23
CA ARG A 197 -4.54 -15.83 -11.57
C ARG A 197 -4.23 -17.29 -11.84
N THR A 198 -3.04 -17.75 -11.49
CA THR A 198 -2.67 -19.17 -11.49
C THR A 198 -2.69 -19.76 -10.09
N THR A 199 -2.96 -21.06 -9.98
CA THR A 199 -2.65 -21.85 -8.77
C THR A 199 -1.16 -22.16 -8.69
N GLY A 200 -0.69 -22.67 -7.54
CA GLY A 200 0.65 -23.25 -7.40
C GLY A 200 0.92 -24.48 -8.28
N THR A 201 -0.12 -25.06 -8.93
CA THR A 201 0.02 -26.13 -9.93
C THR A 201 -0.05 -25.62 -11.37
N GLY A 202 -0.15 -24.29 -11.58
CA GLY A 202 -0.23 -23.67 -12.90
C GLY A 202 -1.64 -23.58 -13.52
N GLU A 203 -2.68 -24.00 -12.80
CA GLU A 203 -4.06 -23.96 -13.31
C GLU A 203 -4.64 -22.53 -13.26
N PRO A 204 -5.35 -22.06 -14.30
CA PRO A 204 -5.97 -20.74 -14.30
C PRO A 204 -7.21 -20.71 -13.38
N VAL A 205 -7.29 -19.70 -12.53
CA VAL A 205 -8.42 -19.40 -11.65
C VAL A 205 -8.96 -18.02 -12.03
N GLU A 206 -10.21 -17.99 -12.49
CA GLU A 206 -10.94 -16.76 -12.76
C GLU A 206 -11.34 -16.09 -11.43
N MET A 207 -11.02 -14.81 -11.28
CA MET A 207 -11.37 -13.97 -10.14
C MET A 207 -12.46 -13.00 -10.58
N LYS A 208 -13.69 -13.15 -10.09
CA LYS A 208 -14.81 -12.33 -10.55
C LYS A 208 -14.75 -10.90 -10.03
N ASN A 209 -15.16 -9.94 -10.86
CA ASN A 209 -15.34 -8.53 -10.51
C ASN A 209 -14.15 -7.86 -9.76
N VAL A 210 -12.90 -8.13 -10.12
CA VAL A 210 -11.72 -7.59 -9.41
C VAL A 210 -11.48 -6.10 -9.66
N ILE A 211 -11.96 -5.58 -10.79
CA ILE A 211 -11.95 -4.14 -11.10
C ILE A 211 -13.38 -3.69 -11.35
N CYS A 212 -13.75 -2.53 -10.81
CA CYS A 212 -14.99 -1.83 -11.14
C CYS A 212 -14.67 -0.50 -11.85
N MET A 213 -15.51 -0.11 -12.81
CA MET A 213 -15.40 1.16 -13.53
C MET A 213 -16.76 1.82 -13.61
N HIS A 214 -16.83 3.10 -13.26
CA HIS A 214 -18.08 3.86 -13.27
C HIS A 214 -17.84 5.37 -13.33
N GLU A 215 -18.89 6.10 -13.72
CA GLU A 215 -18.88 7.56 -13.63
C GLU A 215 -19.47 8.06 -12.31
N VAL A 216 -18.96 9.18 -11.82
CA VAL A 216 -19.44 9.88 -10.62
C VAL A 216 -19.66 11.36 -10.95
N ASP A 217 -20.77 11.95 -10.46
CA ASP A 217 -20.93 13.41 -10.44
C ASP A 217 -20.08 13.97 -9.29
N GLU A 218 -19.10 14.79 -9.63
CA GLU A 218 -18.16 15.38 -8.67
C GLU A 218 -18.49 16.87 -8.42
N GLY A 219 -19.78 17.20 -8.40
CA GLY A 219 -20.24 18.57 -8.14
C GLY A 219 -19.89 19.55 -9.27
N ILE A 220 -19.09 20.57 -8.97
CA ILE A 220 -18.85 21.71 -9.87
C ILE A 220 -17.50 21.52 -10.60
N GLY A 221 -17.53 21.43 -11.93
CA GLY A 221 -16.30 21.34 -12.74
C GLY A 221 -15.64 22.70 -12.91
N TRP A 222 -16.42 23.69 -13.33
CA TRP A 222 -16.02 25.10 -13.31
C TRP A 222 -17.26 25.99 -13.24
N LYS A 223 -17.11 27.22 -12.73
CA LYS A 223 -18.26 28.12 -12.55
C LYS A 223 -17.89 29.59 -12.75
N HIS A 224 -18.35 30.13 -13.86
CA HIS A 224 -18.68 31.56 -13.96
C HIS A 224 -20.20 31.77 -13.82
N THR A 225 -21.03 30.80 -14.25
CA THR A 225 -22.47 30.80 -13.94
C THR A 225 -22.99 29.39 -13.60
N ASN A 226 -22.76 28.35 -14.42
CA ASN A 226 -22.97 26.94 -14.00
C ASN A 226 -22.36 25.89 -14.96
N MET A 227 -21.56 24.92 -14.47
CA MET A 227 -21.23 23.63 -15.11
C MET A 227 -20.95 22.56 -14.04
N ARG A 228 -21.30 21.29 -14.32
CA ARG A 228 -21.00 20.12 -13.46
C ARG A 228 -19.67 19.47 -13.85
N ASN A 229 -19.01 18.78 -12.91
CA ASN A 229 -17.94 17.83 -13.23
C ASN A 229 -18.47 16.39 -13.27
N ARG A 230 -17.85 15.55 -14.09
CA ARG A 230 -17.97 14.09 -14.00
C ARG A 230 -16.58 13.48 -14.01
N THR A 231 -16.39 12.43 -13.22
CA THR A 231 -15.16 11.65 -13.22
C THR A 231 -15.44 10.21 -13.61
N LEU A 232 -14.50 9.58 -14.32
CA LEU A 232 -14.48 8.15 -14.56
C LEU A 232 -13.53 7.50 -13.54
N VAL A 233 -14.09 6.70 -12.65
CA VAL A 233 -13.37 5.95 -11.62
C VAL A 233 -13.08 4.55 -12.16
N ILE A 234 -11.85 4.07 -12.01
CA ILE A 234 -11.40 2.69 -12.28
C ILE A 234 -10.73 2.18 -11.00
N GLN A 235 -11.35 1.24 -10.30
CA GLN A 235 -11.00 0.87 -8.92
C GLN A 235 -10.83 -0.65 -8.75
N CYS A 236 -9.89 -1.07 -7.90
CA CYS A 236 -9.86 -2.40 -7.27
C CYS A 236 -9.80 -2.27 -5.75
N THR A 237 -10.16 -3.33 -5.03
CA THR A 237 -9.87 -3.49 -3.59
C THR A 237 -9.02 -4.73 -3.40
N ALA A 238 -7.91 -4.63 -2.68
CA ALA A 238 -7.01 -5.74 -2.38
C ALA A 238 -6.95 -6.01 -0.86
N THR A 239 -7.17 -7.27 -0.45
CA THR A 239 -7.02 -7.73 0.94
C THR A 239 -5.66 -8.41 1.11
N VAL A 240 -4.73 -7.75 1.81
CA VAL A 240 -3.40 -8.27 2.11
C VAL A 240 -3.32 -8.58 3.61
N MET A 241 -3.60 -9.84 3.95
CA MET A 241 -3.77 -10.32 5.33
C MET A 241 -4.81 -9.45 6.07
N ASN A 242 -4.37 -8.65 7.04
CA ASN A 242 -5.21 -7.79 7.86
C ASN A 242 -5.63 -6.46 7.19
N TYR A 243 -5.04 -6.08 6.06
CA TYR A 243 -5.26 -4.77 5.43
C TYR A 243 -6.13 -4.83 4.18
N GLU A 244 -7.03 -3.86 4.03
CA GLU A 244 -7.75 -3.59 2.79
C GLU A 244 -7.24 -2.29 2.15
N TYR A 245 -6.88 -2.37 0.87
CA TYR A 245 -6.48 -1.22 0.07
C TYR A 245 -7.43 -1.03 -1.11
N ILE A 246 -8.21 0.05 -1.08
CA ILE A 246 -9.00 0.50 -2.24
C ILE A 246 -8.11 1.41 -3.07
N LEU A 247 -7.69 0.95 -4.25
CA LEU A 247 -6.88 1.69 -5.22
C LEU A 247 -7.77 2.13 -6.38
N ALA A 248 -7.82 3.43 -6.66
CA ALA A 248 -8.59 3.98 -7.77
C ALA A 248 -7.80 4.97 -8.62
N PHE A 249 -7.91 4.82 -9.95
CA PHE A 249 -7.60 5.87 -10.91
C PHE A 249 -8.86 6.66 -11.22
N VAL A 250 -8.80 7.99 -11.11
CA VAL A 250 -9.95 8.88 -11.32
C VAL A 250 -9.59 9.87 -12.42
N LEU A 251 -10.26 9.76 -13.57
CA LEU A 251 -10.05 10.61 -14.75
C LEU A 251 -11.14 11.68 -14.80
N ASP A 252 -10.77 12.96 -14.91
CA ASP A 252 -11.73 14.07 -14.97
C ASP A 252 -11.85 14.75 -16.36
N GLN A 253 -12.86 15.62 -16.50
CA GLN A 253 -13.14 16.37 -17.73
C GLN A 253 -12.14 17.51 -18.01
N ALA A 254 -11.13 17.72 -17.16
CA ALA A 254 -10.05 18.68 -17.34
C ALA A 254 -8.70 18.00 -17.68
N ALA A 255 -8.74 16.72 -18.06
CA ALA A 255 -7.61 15.85 -18.35
C ALA A 255 -6.73 15.46 -17.15
N ASN A 256 -7.19 15.67 -15.91
CA ASN A 256 -6.44 15.18 -14.76
C ASN A 256 -6.69 13.68 -14.55
N LEU A 257 -5.61 12.98 -14.23
CA LEU A 257 -5.57 11.64 -13.66
C LEU A 257 -5.21 11.81 -12.18
N HIS A 258 -6.18 11.58 -11.30
CA HIS A 258 -5.98 11.48 -9.86
C HIS A 258 -5.78 10.01 -9.49
N VAL A 259 -4.99 9.76 -8.44
CA VAL A 259 -4.80 8.41 -7.87
C VAL A 259 -5.25 8.48 -6.42
N GLU A 260 -6.33 7.78 -6.11
CA GLU A 260 -6.84 7.64 -4.75
C GLU A 260 -6.44 6.29 -4.17
N VAL A 261 -6.01 6.30 -2.91
CA VAL A 261 -5.75 5.10 -2.12
C VAL A 261 -6.41 5.26 -0.77
N LYS A 262 -7.30 4.33 -0.43
CA LYS A 262 -7.97 4.29 0.88
C LYS A 262 -7.53 3.02 1.58
N ALA A 263 -6.67 3.18 2.59
CA ALA A 263 -6.29 2.11 3.49
C ALA A 263 -7.37 1.93 4.57
N THR A 264 -7.85 0.71 4.74
CA THR A 264 -8.86 0.31 5.73
C THR A 264 -8.55 -1.11 6.21
N GLY A 265 -9.52 -1.79 6.81
CA GLY A 265 -9.35 -3.13 7.36
C GLY A 265 -9.00 -3.10 8.84
N ILE A 266 -8.15 -4.04 9.25
CA ILE A 266 -7.80 -4.29 10.64
C ILE A 266 -6.31 -4.00 10.86
N MET A 267 -5.95 -3.46 12.01
CA MET A 267 -4.54 -3.23 12.33
C MET A 267 -3.83 -4.57 12.59
N SER A 268 -2.62 -4.76 12.08
CA SER A 268 -1.77 -5.89 12.53
C SER A 268 -1.38 -5.67 13.99
N THR A 269 -1.72 -6.62 14.87
CA THR A 269 -1.60 -6.48 16.33
C THR A 269 -0.57 -7.43 16.96
N MET A 270 -0.03 -6.98 18.09
CA MET A 270 0.99 -7.64 18.90
C MET A 270 0.50 -7.80 20.35
N PRO A 271 0.96 -8.83 21.07
CA PRO A 271 0.65 -8.99 22.48
C PRO A 271 1.35 -7.90 23.31
N ILE A 272 0.65 -7.37 24.30
CA ILE A 272 1.22 -6.50 25.34
C ILE A 272 0.66 -6.90 26.71
N ALA A 273 1.43 -6.68 27.78
CA ALA A 273 0.95 -6.93 29.13
C ALA A 273 -0.14 -5.92 29.51
N ARG A 274 -1.13 -6.35 30.32
CA ARG A 274 -2.17 -5.45 30.82
C ARG A 274 -1.54 -4.26 31.57
N HIS A 275 -2.17 -3.09 31.43
CA HIS A 275 -1.72 -1.82 32.04
C HIS A 275 -0.30 -1.37 31.63
N THR A 276 0.29 -1.96 30.59
CA THR A 276 1.58 -1.55 30.02
C THR A 276 1.35 -0.68 28.78
N SER A 277 2.21 0.32 28.57
CA SER A 277 2.25 1.13 27.34
C SER A 277 3.56 0.88 26.57
N SER A 278 3.55 1.14 25.27
CA SER A 278 4.72 1.11 24.41
C SER A 278 4.89 2.47 23.72
N PRO A 279 6.11 3.01 23.59
CA PRO A 279 6.35 4.20 22.77
C PRO A 279 6.30 3.89 21.26
N TRP A 280 6.28 2.60 20.88
CA TRP A 280 6.33 2.12 19.50
C TRP A 280 4.95 1.79 18.90
N GLY A 281 3.86 2.10 19.61
CA GLY A 281 2.50 1.79 19.16
C GLY A 281 1.42 2.30 20.12
N THR A 282 0.17 2.01 19.77
CA THR A 282 -1.03 2.33 20.57
C THR A 282 -1.65 1.06 21.12
N VAL A 283 -2.01 1.04 22.40
CA VAL A 283 -2.79 -0.06 22.98
C VAL A 283 -4.25 0.16 22.59
N VAL A 284 -4.76 -0.68 21.68
CA VAL A 284 -6.09 -0.51 21.07
C VAL A 284 -7.19 -1.30 21.78
N ALA A 285 -6.81 -2.34 22.52
CA ALA A 285 -7.68 -3.11 23.42
C ALA A 285 -6.84 -3.72 24.56
N PRO A 286 -7.44 -4.22 25.65
CA PRO A 286 -6.70 -4.81 26.77
C PRO A 286 -5.81 -5.98 26.34
N GLY A 287 -4.49 -5.77 26.37
CA GLY A 287 -3.50 -6.77 25.95
C GLY A 287 -3.13 -6.72 24.46
N VAL A 288 -3.65 -5.76 23.70
CA VAL A 288 -3.50 -5.64 22.24
C VAL A 288 -2.79 -4.34 21.88
N LEU A 289 -1.57 -4.45 21.35
CA LEU A 289 -0.77 -3.35 20.84
C LEU A 289 -0.85 -3.30 19.31
N ALA A 290 -1.32 -2.18 18.76
CA ALA A 290 -1.16 -1.86 17.35
C ALA A 290 0.07 -0.96 17.18
N VAL A 291 1.11 -1.50 16.54
CA VAL A 291 2.43 -0.86 16.40
C VAL A 291 2.44 0.22 15.31
N ASN A 292 3.24 1.26 15.51
CA ASN A 292 3.44 2.33 14.54
C ASN A 292 4.07 1.76 13.26
N HIS A 293 3.56 2.18 12.10
CA HIS A 293 4.04 1.74 10.78
C HIS A 293 3.76 2.82 9.72
N GLN A 294 4.43 2.75 8.58
CA GLN A 294 4.13 3.59 7.41
C GLN A 294 3.44 2.74 6.33
N HIS A 295 2.73 3.39 5.40
CA HIS A 295 2.29 2.81 4.13
C HIS A 295 2.89 3.69 3.02
N LEU A 296 3.86 3.15 2.27
CA LEU A 296 4.68 3.93 1.34
C LEU A 296 4.54 3.37 -0.07
N LEU A 297 3.81 4.09 -0.92
CA LEU A 297 3.42 3.65 -2.26
C LEU A 297 4.27 4.29 -3.36
N ASN A 298 4.47 3.56 -4.46
CA ASN A 298 5.10 4.06 -5.68
C ASN A 298 4.15 3.96 -6.88
N LEU A 299 3.81 5.11 -7.45
CA LEU A 299 3.13 5.20 -8.73
C LEU A 299 4.17 5.30 -9.86
N ARG A 300 4.24 4.31 -10.75
CA ARG A 300 5.06 4.39 -11.96
C ARG A 300 4.25 5.07 -13.06
N ILE A 301 4.71 6.24 -13.50
CA ILE A 301 4.19 6.97 -14.65
C ILE A 301 5.20 6.84 -15.79
N ASP A 302 4.74 6.35 -16.94
CA ASP A 302 5.50 6.25 -18.17
C ASP A 302 5.00 7.34 -19.15
N PRO A 303 5.67 8.50 -19.22
CA PRO A 303 5.17 9.67 -19.93
C PRO A 303 5.33 9.55 -21.44
N ALA A 304 4.29 9.91 -22.18
CA ALA A 304 4.33 9.99 -23.65
C ALA A 304 3.53 11.20 -24.15
N LEU A 305 3.68 12.33 -23.46
CA LEU A 305 2.95 13.57 -23.70
C LEU A 305 3.25 14.10 -25.11
N ASP A 306 2.26 14.10 -26.00
CA ASP A 306 2.41 14.34 -27.45
C ASP A 306 3.50 13.46 -28.13
N GLY A 307 3.76 12.27 -27.58
CA GLY A 307 4.77 11.33 -28.06
C GLY A 307 6.06 11.30 -27.21
N THR A 308 7.12 10.76 -27.80
CA THR A 308 8.40 10.48 -27.12
C THR A 308 9.29 11.71 -26.95
N GLY A 309 10.37 11.57 -26.17
CA GLY A 309 11.33 12.67 -25.92
C GLY A 309 10.79 13.69 -24.92
N ASN A 310 10.03 13.24 -23.93
CA ASN A 310 9.60 14.06 -22.81
C ASN A 310 10.80 14.36 -21.88
N THR A 311 10.65 15.37 -21.03
CA THR A 311 11.64 15.75 -20.02
C THR A 311 10.91 16.05 -18.73
N VAL A 312 11.40 15.53 -17.60
CA VAL A 312 10.90 15.95 -16.29
C VAL A 312 11.62 17.25 -15.88
N VAL A 313 10.86 18.22 -15.43
CA VAL A 313 11.34 19.50 -14.90
C VAL A 313 10.71 19.74 -13.53
N TYR A 314 11.37 20.52 -12.69
CA TYR A 314 10.72 21.12 -11.52
C TYR A 314 10.69 22.64 -11.63
N ASN A 315 9.69 23.24 -11.00
CA ASN A 315 9.50 24.68 -10.96
C ASN A 315 9.53 25.13 -9.51
N ASP A 316 10.44 26.04 -9.19
CA ASP A 316 10.49 26.75 -7.92
C ASP A 316 9.91 28.15 -8.12
N VAL A 317 9.13 28.64 -7.15
CA VAL A 317 8.55 29.98 -7.12
C VAL A 317 9.17 30.74 -5.97
N LEU A 318 9.93 31.81 -6.29
CA LEU A 318 10.74 32.55 -5.33
C LEU A 318 10.56 34.07 -5.50
N PRO A 319 10.66 34.87 -4.42
CA PRO A 319 10.63 36.33 -4.51
C PRO A 319 11.83 36.85 -5.30
N VAL A 320 11.64 37.93 -6.05
CA VAL A 320 12.72 38.61 -6.80
C VAL A 320 13.23 39.77 -5.94
N ARG A 321 14.35 39.57 -5.25
CA ARG A 321 14.94 40.59 -4.35
C ARG A 321 16.20 41.25 -4.91
N ASP A 322 17.01 40.48 -5.64
CA ASP A 322 18.38 40.86 -6.01
C ASP A 322 18.54 41.03 -7.53
N ASP A 323 17.48 41.46 -8.23
CA ASP A 323 17.52 41.70 -9.68
C ASP A 323 17.63 43.20 -9.99
N PRO A 324 18.82 43.71 -10.33
CA PRO A 324 19.03 45.15 -10.55
C PRO A 324 18.38 45.66 -11.84
N THR A 325 17.76 44.80 -12.64
CA THR A 325 17.03 45.18 -13.86
C THR A 325 15.53 45.36 -13.64
N LEU A 326 15.03 45.05 -12.44
CA LEU A 326 13.61 45.10 -12.09
C LEU A 326 13.26 46.35 -11.27
N ASP A 327 12.38 47.19 -11.79
CA ASP A 327 11.74 48.28 -11.03
C ASP A 327 10.53 47.72 -10.25
N ASP A 328 10.79 47.14 -9.09
CA ASP A 328 9.77 46.70 -8.12
C ASP A 328 9.87 47.51 -6.81
N PRO A 329 9.35 48.76 -6.79
CA PRO A 329 9.41 49.62 -5.60
C PRO A 329 8.53 49.13 -4.44
N GLN A 330 7.74 48.08 -4.63
CA GLN A 330 6.86 47.51 -3.61
C GLN A 330 7.38 46.16 -3.08
N GLY A 331 8.40 45.55 -3.70
CA GLY A 331 8.96 44.26 -3.32
C GLY A 331 7.97 43.10 -3.44
N CYS A 332 6.97 43.21 -4.31
CA CYS A 332 5.89 42.22 -4.47
C CYS A 332 6.18 41.17 -5.55
N ALA A 333 7.26 41.33 -6.33
CA ALA A 333 7.61 40.43 -7.41
C ALA A 333 8.09 39.06 -6.91
N PHE A 334 7.57 38.02 -7.55
CA PHE A 334 8.06 36.65 -7.46
C PHE A 334 8.07 36.05 -8.87
N ARG A 335 8.99 35.10 -9.11
CA ARG A 335 9.09 34.43 -10.41
C ARG A 335 9.21 32.93 -10.27
N ARG A 336 8.74 32.24 -11.32
CA ARG A 336 8.93 30.81 -11.55
C ARG A 336 10.28 30.60 -12.21
N THR A 337 11.16 29.81 -11.59
CA THR A 337 12.36 29.26 -12.22
C THR A 337 12.10 27.80 -12.57
N THR A 338 12.32 27.42 -13.83
CA THR A 338 12.18 26.03 -14.30
C THR A 338 13.56 25.41 -14.44
N THR A 339 13.76 24.24 -13.81
CA THR A 339 15.01 23.47 -13.90
C THR A 339 14.70 22.09 -14.46
N ALA A 340 15.42 21.68 -15.50
CA ALA A 340 15.32 20.32 -16.04
C ALA A 340 16.03 19.30 -15.14
N ILE A 341 15.41 18.14 -14.97
CA ILE A 341 16.09 16.96 -14.47
C ILE A 341 16.95 16.41 -15.61
N SER A 342 18.23 16.15 -15.31
CA SER A 342 19.24 15.79 -16.31
C SER A 342 19.99 14.50 -15.96
N GLN A 343 19.66 13.85 -14.84
CA GLN A 343 20.31 12.65 -14.33
C GLN A 343 19.26 11.76 -13.66
N PRO A 344 19.28 10.43 -13.86
CA PRO A 344 18.45 9.51 -13.10
C PRO A 344 18.72 9.62 -11.59
N GLY A 345 17.65 9.63 -10.78
CA GLY A 345 17.79 9.77 -9.33
C GLY A 345 16.51 10.18 -8.61
N GLY A 346 16.62 10.32 -7.29
CA GLY A 346 15.53 10.74 -6.41
C GLY A 346 15.61 12.22 -6.06
N TYR A 347 14.48 12.92 -6.10
CA TYR A 347 14.39 14.38 -6.02
C TYR A 347 13.44 14.85 -4.91
N GLU A 348 13.81 15.95 -4.25
CA GLU A 348 13.11 16.48 -3.07
C GLU A 348 12.06 17.54 -3.39
N LEU A 349 10.91 17.44 -2.71
CA LEU A 349 9.96 18.54 -2.56
C LEU A 349 10.60 19.72 -1.83
N ASN A 350 10.19 20.94 -2.18
CA ASN A 350 10.57 22.15 -1.47
C ASN A 350 9.32 23.02 -1.25
N LEU A 351 8.71 22.89 -0.07
CA LEU A 351 7.50 23.63 0.30
C LEU A 351 7.72 25.14 0.36
N ALA A 352 8.90 25.60 0.83
CA ALA A 352 9.23 27.01 0.92
C ALA A 352 9.35 27.69 -0.47
N ALA A 353 9.67 26.92 -1.50
CA ALA A 353 9.69 27.37 -2.89
C ALA A 353 8.45 26.96 -3.71
N SER A 354 7.40 26.40 -3.06
CA SER A 354 6.22 25.84 -3.75
C SER A 354 6.57 24.91 -4.92
N ARG A 355 7.58 24.04 -4.73
CA ARG A 355 8.15 23.23 -5.81
C ARG A 355 7.09 22.32 -6.44
N THR A 356 6.96 22.42 -7.77
CA THR A 356 6.07 21.55 -8.56
C THR A 356 6.82 20.87 -9.69
N TYR A 357 6.66 19.55 -9.80
CA TYR A 357 7.21 18.75 -10.89
C TYR A 357 6.28 18.80 -12.10
N ARG A 358 6.85 18.75 -13.30
CA ARG A 358 6.13 18.68 -14.57
C ARG A 358 6.86 17.75 -15.52
N ILE A 359 6.11 16.94 -16.24
CA ILE A 359 6.54 16.31 -17.49
C ILE A 359 6.30 17.34 -18.59
N ILE A 360 7.27 17.61 -19.46
CA ILE A 360 7.11 18.47 -20.64
C ILE A 360 7.50 17.74 -21.92
N ASN A 361 6.95 18.17 -23.06
CA ASN A 361 7.49 17.82 -24.37
C ASN A 361 8.16 19.05 -25.00
N PRO A 362 9.51 19.15 -25.00
CA PRO A 362 10.22 20.31 -25.55
C PRO A 362 10.05 20.46 -27.06
N ASN A 363 9.65 19.41 -27.78
CA ASN A 363 9.41 19.42 -29.23
C ASN A 363 8.01 19.90 -29.61
N ARG A 364 7.21 20.35 -28.64
CA ARG A 364 5.80 20.76 -28.80
C ARG A 364 5.52 22.01 -27.99
N THR A 365 5.53 23.15 -28.66
CA THR A 365 5.23 24.46 -28.05
C THR A 365 3.73 24.72 -28.04
N ASN A 366 3.19 25.15 -26.91
CA ASN A 366 1.83 25.68 -26.83
C ASN A 366 1.76 27.05 -27.53
N ALA A 367 0.86 27.20 -28.50
CA ALA A 367 0.76 28.39 -29.34
C ALA A 367 0.34 29.68 -28.59
N ILE A 368 -0.19 29.58 -27.37
CA ILE A 368 -0.66 30.72 -26.57
C ILE A 368 0.40 31.17 -25.56
N SER A 369 1.00 30.24 -24.81
CA SER A 369 2.01 30.58 -23.80
C SER A 369 3.44 30.69 -24.35
N GLY A 370 3.71 30.15 -25.54
CA GLY A 370 5.07 30.03 -26.08
C GLY A 370 5.94 28.99 -25.35
N GLU A 371 5.37 28.28 -24.38
CA GLU A 371 6.07 27.30 -23.53
C GLU A 371 5.88 25.88 -24.07
N PRO A 372 6.79 24.93 -23.77
CA PRO A 372 6.54 23.50 -23.96
C PRO A 372 5.21 23.06 -23.33
N VAL A 373 4.45 22.23 -24.05
CA VAL A 373 3.29 21.53 -23.48
C VAL A 373 3.77 20.67 -22.32
N GLY A 374 2.97 20.59 -21.26
CA GLY A 374 3.39 19.90 -20.05
C GLY A 374 2.26 19.50 -19.13
N TYR A 375 2.43 18.36 -18.49
CA TYR A 375 1.55 17.80 -17.48
C TYR A 375 2.19 18.02 -16.09
N ARG A 376 1.42 18.48 -15.09
CA ARG A 376 1.95 18.76 -13.75
C ARG A 376 1.74 17.56 -12.83
N LEU A 377 2.77 17.22 -12.05
CA LEU A 377 2.72 16.20 -11.02
C LEU A 377 2.52 16.85 -9.66
N HIS A 378 1.47 16.41 -8.95
CA HIS A 378 1.11 16.87 -7.62
C HIS A 378 1.42 15.77 -6.59
N ALA A 379 2.70 15.63 -6.22
CA ALA A 379 3.10 14.72 -5.15
C ALA A 379 2.64 15.25 -3.80
N SER A 380 1.95 14.41 -3.03
CA SER A 380 1.48 14.73 -1.67
C SER A 380 2.66 15.00 -0.73
N PRO A 381 2.71 16.16 -0.04
CA PRO A 381 3.77 16.45 0.93
C PRO A 381 3.62 15.51 2.13
N SER A 382 4.51 14.52 2.19
CA SER A 382 4.45 13.37 3.09
C SER A 382 5.83 13.08 3.67
N GLN A 383 5.86 12.47 4.85
CA GLN A 383 7.10 11.97 5.43
C GLN A 383 7.55 10.73 4.65
N MET A 384 8.76 10.80 4.08
CA MET A 384 9.43 9.66 3.47
C MET A 384 9.76 8.57 4.52
N LEU A 385 10.41 7.49 4.11
CA LEU A 385 10.83 6.43 5.04
C LEU A 385 11.59 6.99 6.25
N ILE A 386 11.11 6.66 7.45
CA ILE A 386 11.67 7.12 8.73
C ILE A 386 12.99 6.40 9.07
N MET A 387 13.15 5.17 8.58
CA MET A 387 14.28 4.29 8.91
C MET A 387 15.55 4.69 8.16
N GLY A 388 16.69 4.69 8.87
CA GLY A 388 17.97 5.17 8.36
C GLY A 388 18.52 4.36 7.18
N PRO A 389 19.39 4.96 6.34
CA PRO A 389 19.96 4.34 5.14
C PRO A 389 20.78 3.07 5.42
N GLU A 390 21.26 2.90 6.66
CA GLU A 390 21.95 1.71 7.13
C GLU A 390 21.04 0.49 7.31
N THR A 391 19.72 0.66 7.43
CA THR A 391 18.76 -0.43 7.67
C THR A 391 18.51 -1.29 6.42
N PHE A 392 18.13 -2.56 6.62
CA PHE A 392 17.60 -3.39 5.52
C PHE A 392 16.35 -2.78 4.90
N ASN A 393 15.55 -2.08 5.71
CA ASN A 393 14.35 -1.38 5.28
C ASN A 393 14.63 -0.35 4.19
N SER A 394 15.55 0.58 4.45
CA SER A 394 15.94 1.61 3.47
C SER A 394 16.65 1.04 2.25
N ARG A 395 17.42 -0.04 2.40
CA ARG A 395 18.12 -0.70 1.29
C ARG A 395 17.16 -1.44 0.35
N ARG A 396 16.19 -2.20 0.87
CA ARG A 396 15.15 -2.91 0.09
C ARG A 396 14.13 -1.91 -0.49
N GLY A 397 13.66 -0.96 0.32
CA GLY A 397 12.64 0.01 -0.03
C GLY A 397 13.18 1.36 -0.54
N ARG A 398 14.32 1.39 -1.25
CA ARG A 398 15.02 2.66 -1.58
C ARG A 398 14.13 3.72 -2.23
N PHE A 399 13.15 3.33 -3.04
CA PHE A 399 12.17 4.23 -3.67
C PHE A 399 11.42 5.13 -2.67
N THR A 400 11.23 4.67 -1.44
CA THR A 400 10.53 5.40 -0.38
C THR A 400 11.33 6.54 0.27
N THR A 401 12.61 6.71 -0.09
CA THR A 401 13.51 7.69 0.52
C THR A 401 13.43 9.09 -0.10
N LYS A 402 12.71 9.23 -1.24
CA LYS A 402 12.47 10.49 -1.97
C LYS A 402 11.06 10.47 -2.59
N PRO A 403 10.36 11.63 -2.64
CA PRO A 403 8.98 11.70 -3.13
C PRO A 403 8.83 11.59 -4.65
N ILE A 404 9.89 11.89 -5.41
CA ILE A 404 9.93 11.74 -6.87
C ILE A 404 11.21 11.00 -7.24
N TRP A 405 11.10 10.09 -8.20
CA TRP A 405 12.24 9.46 -8.87
C TRP A 405 12.10 9.67 -10.39
N ASP A 406 13.23 9.82 -11.05
CA ASP A 406 13.33 9.90 -12.51
C ASP A 406 14.36 8.87 -13.00
N THR A 407 14.02 8.15 -14.08
CA THR A 407 14.82 7.05 -14.64
C THR A 407 14.62 6.99 -16.15
N ASP A 408 15.68 6.67 -16.90
CA ASP A 408 15.55 6.35 -18.33
C ASP A 408 14.63 5.12 -18.51
N TYR A 409 13.72 5.16 -19.49
CA TYR A 409 12.86 4.01 -19.80
C TYR A 409 13.69 2.80 -20.23
N ARG A 410 13.33 1.64 -19.69
CA ARG A 410 13.72 0.32 -20.16
C ARG A 410 12.54 -0.64 -20.05
N ASP A 411 12.51 -1.63 -20.94
CA ASP A 411 11.62 -2.77 -20.80
C ASP A 411 11.93 -3.51 -19.49
N GLU A 412 10.92 -4.16 -18.90
CA GLU A 412 11.00 -4.97 -17.67
C GLU A 412 11.36 -4.19 -16.37
N GLU A 413 11.86 -2.95 -16.43
CA GLU A 413 12.03 -2.05 -15.28
C GLU A 413 10.66 -1.45 -14.84
N LEU A 414 9.83 -2.31 -14.24
CA LEU A 414 8.44 -2.02 -13.83
C LEU A 414 8.24 -1.80 -12.33
N TYR A 415 9.09 -2.38 -11.48
CA TYR A 415 8.84 -2.52 -10.03
C TYR A 415 9.86 -1.76 -9.19
N ALA A 416 9.38 -0.82 -8.36
CA ALA A 416 10.24 0.15 -7.66
C ALA A 416 11.17 -0.44 -6.58
N ALA A 417 10.87 -1.65 -6.09
CA ALA A 417 11.74 -2.44 -5.21
C ALA A 417 12.44 -3.62 -5.91
N GLY A 418 12.27 -3.76 -7.23
CA GLY A 418 12.74 -4.89 -8.02
C GLY A 418 11.68 -5.99 -8.23
N GLU A 419 12.03 -6.98 -9.06
CA GLU A 419 11.15 -8.09 -9.40
C GLU A 419 10.90 -9.04 -8.23
N PHE A 420 11.94 -9.37 -7.45
CA PHE A 420 11.86 -10.28 -6.32
C PHE A 420 12.13 -9.52 -5.01
N THR A 421 11.09 -9.36 -4.18
CA THR A 421 11.13 -8.56 -2.94
C THR A 421 11.19 -9.39 -1.66
N ASN A 422 10.74 -10.65 -1.70
CA ASN A 422 10.75 -11.63 -0.61
C ASN A 422 12.02 -12.49 -0.61
#